data_AF-A0A1F3SX07-F1
#
_entry.id   AF-A0A1F3SX07-F1
#
_cell.length_a   1.000
_cell.length_b   1.000
_cell.length_c   1.000
_cell.angle_alpha   90.00
_cell.angle_beta   90.00
_cell.angle_gamma   90.00
#
_symmetry.space_group_name_H-M   'P 1'
#
loop_
_entity.id
_entity.type
_entity.pdbx_description
1 polymer ?
#
loop_
_entity_poly.entity_id
_entity_poly.type
_entity_poly.pdbx_seq_one_letter_code
_entity_poly.pdbx_strand_id
1 'polypeptide(L)'
;MHSRFGVLICFACLAVSHLDHSALAAESSPDNPFTKFVGSYKTTPIDCSVNAMPIGGCDITEVHLSLQPNGTLQITETRPGDTQTYPIYEASDDQDGGSLRAKITGSAERAAWEYARTFPGGSQSATMKIFLYDGGHVLYHSYHRDWDRDGVDFVMKQTYMTEKF
;
A
#
# COMPACT_ATOMS: atom_id res chain seq x y z
N MET A 1 21.27 3.65 72.49
CA MET A 1 20.84 4.25 71.20
C MET A 1 20.05 3.17 70.47
N HIS A 2 18.73 2.99 70.71
CA HIS A 2 17.60 3.68 70.04
C HIS A 2 17.88 3.80 68.53
N SER A 3 17.24 3.03 67.63
CA SER A 3 15.79 3.05 67.36
C SER A 3 15.23 1.71 66.82
N ARG A 4 13.93 1.53 67.05
CA ARG A 4 13.05 0.41 66.69
C ARG A 4 12.14 0.80 65.49
N PHE A 5 11.37 -0.20 65.01
CA PHE A 5 10.14 -0.13 64.19
C PHE A 5 10.35 -0.01 62.67
N GLY A 6 9.64 -0.73 61.80
CA GLY A 6 8.47 -1.58 62.00
C GLY A 6 8.09 -2.36 60.74
N VAL A 7 7.35 -3.44 60.97
CA VAL A 7 6.75 -4.39 60.03
C VAL A 7 5.57 -3.76 59.30
N LEU A 8 5.33 -4.11 58.02
CA LEU A 8 3.97 -4.40 57.54
C LEU A 8 4.01 -5.37 56.35
N ILE A 9 3.54 -6.58 56.61
CA ILE A 9 3.12 -7.57 55.60
C ILE A 9 1.66 -7.26 55.27
N CYS A 10 1.31 -7.18 53.98
CA CYS A 10 -0.06 -7.41 53.51
C CYS A 10 -0.02 -8.25 52.24
N PHE A 11 -0.57 -9.45 52.33
CA PHE A 11 -0.85 -10.39 51.25
C PHE A 11 -2.36 -10.37 50.95
N ALA A 12 -2.71 -10.77 49.72
CA ALA A 12 -4.06 -11.04 49.17
C ALA A 12 -4.84 -9.80 48.66
N CYS A 13 -5.58 -9.80 47.55
CA CYS A 13 -5.88 -10.80 46.51
C CYS A 13 -6.68 -10.09 45.38
N LEU A 14 -6.86 -10.78 44.26
CA LEU A 14 -7.80 -10.58 43.14
C LEU A 14 -7.34 -9.80 41.89
N ALA A 15 -7.32 -10.58 40.81
CA ALA A 15 -7.15 -10.24 39.42
C ALA A 15 -8.27 -9.35 38.87
N VAL A 16 -7.92 -8.47 37.93
CA VAL A 16 -8.72 -8.23 36.73
C VAL A 16 -7.78 -8.29 35.53
N SER A 17 -8.03 -9.30 34.72
CA SER A 17 -7.51 -9.51 33.38
C SER A 17 -8.01 -8.46 32.40
N HIS A 18 -7.09 -7.73 31.78
CA HIS A 18 -7.18 -7.18 30.42
C HIS A 18 -5.75 -7.37 29.86
N LEU A 19 -5.42 -8.38 29.05
CA LEU A 19 -5.89 -8.64 27.69
C LEU A 19 -6.08 -7.36 26.86
N ASP A 20 -4.98 -6.65 26.64
CA ASP A 20 -4.72 -5.95 25.38
C ASP A 20 -3.39 -6.53 24.84
N HIS A 21 -3.45 -7.67 24.14
CA HIS A 21 -3.39 -7.71 22.68
C HIS A 21 -2.42 -6.68 22.07
N SER A 22 -1.19 -7.15 21.88
CA SER A 22 -0.44 -6.92 20.64
C SER A 22 -0.07 -5.47 20.31
N ALA A 23 0.85 -4.89 21.08
CA ALA A 23 1.80 -3.93 20.52
C ALA A 23 3.01 -4.69 19.95
N LEU A 24 2.78 -5.54 18.95
CA LEU A 24 3.80 -5.75 17.92
C LEU A 24 3.63 -4.58 16.96
N ALA A 25 4.25 -3.46 17.30
CA ALA A 25 4.67 -2.54 16.27
C ALA A 25 5.63 -3.37 15.39
N ALA A 26 5.14 -3.86 14.25
CA ALA A 26 6.03 -4.14 13.14
C ALA A 26 6.77 -2.82 12.91
N GLU A 27 8.02 -2.75 13.35
CA GLU A 27 8.91 -1.66 13.01
C GLU A 27 8.82 -1.54 11.49
N SER A 28 8.25 -0.44 11.02
CA SER A 28 8.34 -0.06 9.61
C SER A 28 9.81 -0.19 9.27
N SER A 29 10.17 -1.13 8.40
CA SER A 29 11.55 -1.22 7.92
C SER A 29 11.96 0.20 7.49
N PRO A 30 12.96 0.82 8.12
CA PRO A 30 13.34 2.20 7.80
C PRO A 30 13.77 2.36 6.33
N ASP A 31 13.94 1.24 5.62
CA ASP A 31 14.28 1.14 4.20
C ASP A 31 13.10 0.90 3.26
N ASN A 32 11.85 0.77 3.76
CA ASN A 32 10.71 0.61 2.86
C ASN A 32 10.44 1.94 2.11
N PRO A 33 10.48 1.94 0.77
CA PRO A 33 10.37 3.18 -0.01
C PRO A 33 9.02 3.88 0.14
N PHE A 34 7.97 3.17 0.59
CA PHE A 34 6.61 3.71 0.75
C PHE A 34 6.39 4.43 2.08
N THR A 35 7.26 4.28 3.08
CA THR A 35 7.04 4.83 4.43
C THR A 35 6.78 6.35 4.40
N LYS A 36 7.46 7.09 3.52
CA LYS A 36 7.26 8.55 3.37
C LYS A 36 5.92 8.93 2.73
N PHE A 37 5.30 8.00 2.01
CA PHE A 37 4.04 8.20 1.32
C PHE A 37 2.83 7.77 2.15
N VAL A 38 2.99 7.28 3.38
CA VAL A 38 1.87 6.90 4.25
C VAL A 38 1.00 8.12 4.56
N GLY A 39 -0.32 7.96 4.40
CA GLY A 39 -1.32 9.01 4.62
C GLY A 39 -2.52 8.93 3.67
N SER A 40 -3.45 9.86 3.87
CA SER A 40 -4.61 10.07 2.99
C SER A 40 -4.36 11.21 2.03
N TYR A 41 -4.77 11.03 0.78
CA TYR A 41 -4.57 12.01 -0.28
C TYR A 41 -5.82 12.18 -1.12
N LYS A 42 -6.22 13.44 -1.34
CA LYS A 42 -7.18 13.78 -2.39
C LYS A 42 -6.44 13.75 -3.71
N THR A 43 -7.11 13.31 -4.76
CA THR A 43 -6.50 13.22 -6.08
C THR A 43 -7.15 14.20 -7.04
N THR A 44 -6.33 14.83 -7.88
CA THR A 44 -6.75 15.66 -9.01
C THR A 44 -6.22 15.02 -10.28
N PRO A 45 -7.07 14.57 -11.21
CA PRO A 45 -6.64 13.98 -12.47
C PRO A 45 -5.74 14.92 -13.28
N ILE A 46 -4.64 14.39 -13.81
CA ILE A 46 -3.75 15.08 -14.75
C ILE A 46 -3.89 14.50 -16.15
N ASP A 47 -3.81 13.18 -16.27
CA ASP A 47 -3.78 12.47 -17.56
C ASP A 47 -4.39 11.08 -17.43
N CYS A 48 -5.30 10.75 -18.33
CA CYS A 48 -6.08 9.52 -18.31
C CYS A 48 -6.23 9.03 -19.75
N SER A 49 -5.73 7.84 -20.05
CA SER A 49 -5.82 7.28 -21.41
C SER A 49 -6.00 5.77 -21.40
N VAL A 50 -6.65 5.29 -22.45
CA VAL A 50 -6.76 3.87 -22.80
C VAL A 50 -6.19 3.68 -24.20
N ASN A 51 -5.23 2.77 -24.35
CA ASN A 51 -4.52 2.51 -25.62
C ASN A 51 -4.00 3.80 -26.26
N ALA A 52 -3.40 4.67 -25.42
CA ALA A 52 -2.91 6.01 -25.77
C ALA A 52 -3.97 7.02 -26.25
N MET A 53 -5.26 6.67 -26.22
CA MET A 53 -6.36 7.61 -26.49
C MET A 53 -6.83 8.25 -25.18
N PRO A 54 -6.90 9.59 -25.08
CA PRO A 54 -7.44 10.26 -23.91
C PRO A 54 -8.89 9.82 -23.63
N ILE A 55 -9.21 9.60 -22.36
CA ILE A 55 -10.58 9.29 -21.92
C ILE A 55 -11.13 10.41 -21.05
N GLY A 56 -12.46 10.49 -20.95
CA GLY A 56 -13.21 11.59 -20.30
C GLY A 56 -13.01 11.73 -18.78
N GLY A 57 -12.00 11.09 -18.20
CA GLY A 57 -11.61 11.30 -16.81
C GLY A 57 -10.95 10.09 -16.18
N CYS A 58 -10.21 10.35 -15.13
CA CYS A 58 -9.75 9.36 -14.19
C CYS A 58 -10.80 9.22 -13.09
N ASP A 59 -10.90 8.03 -12.49
CA ASP A 59 -12.00 7.67 -11.59
C ASP A 59 -11.59 7.62 -10.11
N ILE A 60 -10.30 7.60 -9.80
CA ILE A 60 -9.83 7.65 -8.41
C ILE A 60 -10.01 9.08 -7.88
N THR A 61 -10.66 9.20 -6.74
CA THR A 61 -10.89 10.48 -6.05
C THR A 61 -10.00 10.62 -4.82
N GLU A 62 -9.69 9.51 -4.14
CA GLU A 62 -8.83 9.49 -2.97
C GLU A 62 -7.93 8.26 -2.98
N VAL A 63 -6.75 8.43 -2.40
CA VAL A 63 -5.78 7.36 -2.17
C VAL A 63 -5.38 7.39 -0.71
N HIS A 64 -5.47 6.26 -0.03
CA HIS A 64 -5.00 6.10 1.34
C HIS A 64 -3.95 5.01 1.40
N LEU A 65 -2.73 5.36 1.82
CA LEU A 65 -1.64 4.43 2.04
C LEU A 65 -1.43 4.23 3.55
N SER A 66 -1.50 2.98 4.00
CA SER A 66 -1.40 2.62 5.42
C SER A 66 -0.42 1.48 5.66
N LEU A 67 0.23 1.49 6.83
CA LEU A 67 1.00 0.38 7.35
C LEU A 67 0.13 -0.40 8.34
N GLN A 68 -0.11 -1.67 8.05
CA GLN A 68 -0.89 -2.56 8.91
C GLN A 68 -0.05 -3.04 10.10
N PRO A 69 -0.67 -3.47 11.21
CA PRO A 69 0.05 -3.98 12.39
C PRO A 69 0.97 -5.17 12.10
N ASN A 70 0.64 -5.96 11.08
CA ASN A 70 1.46 -7.10 10.62
C ASN A 70 2.64 -6.69 9.70
N GLY A 71 2.90 -5.39 9.55
CA GLY A 71 3.96 -4.85 8.70
C GLY A 71 3.61 -4.78 7.21
N THR A 72 2.43 -5.24 6.81
CA THR A 72 1.98 -5.15 5.41
C THR A 72 1.56 -3.73 5.07
N LEU A 73 2.03 -3.20 3.95
CA LEU A 73 1.50 -1.95 3.42
C LEU A 73 0.21 -2.22 2.65
N GLN A 74 -0.75 -1.31 2.75
CA GLN A 74 -1.99 -1.35 1.98
C GLN A 74 -2.25 -0.01 1.34
N ILE A 75 -2.76 -0.05 0.13
CA ILE A 75 -3.34 1.11 -0.55
C ILE A 75 -4.83 0.90 -0.73
N THR A 76 -5.60 1.89 -0.35
CA THR A 76 -7.03 1.98 -0.62
C THR A 76 -7.26 3.08 -1.64
N GLU A 77 -7.89 2.74 -2.76
CA GLU A 77 -8.32 3.68 -3.79
C GLU A 77 -9.84 3.84 -3.70
N THR A 78 -10.28 5.08 -3.51
CA THR A 78 -11.71 5.43 -3.51
C THR A 78 -12.10 5.95 -4.89
N ARG A 79 -13.24 5.48 -5.39
CA ARG A 79 -13.88 5.88 -6.65
C ARG A 79 -15.34 6.22 -6.39
N PRO A 80 -16.05 6.90 -7.31
CA PRO A 80 -17.49 7.10 -7.20
C PRO A 80 -18.24 5.76 -7.08
N GLY A 81 -18.73 5.46 -5.87
CA GLY A 81 -19.51 4.25 -5.60
C GLY A 81 -18.70 2.97 -5.41
N ASP A 82 -17.36 3.03 -5.41
CA ASP A 82 -16.50 1.86 -5.21
C ASP A 82 -15.25 2.21 -4.37
N THR A 83 -14.75 1.24 -3.62
CA THR A 83 -13.51 1.38 -2.86
C THR A 83 -12.75 0.06 -2.93
N GLN A 84 -11.52 0.12 -3.41
CA GLN A 84 -10.69 -1.06 -3.59
C GLN A 84 -9.44 -0.95 -2.74
N THR A 85 -9.20 -1.96 -1.90
CA THR A 85 -8.00 -2.06 -1.06
C THR A 85 -7.09 -3.14 -1.61
N TYR A 86 -5.84 -2.79 -1.84
CA TYR A 86 -4.81 -3.69 -2.33
C TYR A 86 -3.68 -3.78 -1.31
N PRO A 87 -3.31 -4.99 -0.88
CA PRO A 87 -2.08 -5.17 -0.14
C PRO A 87 -0.86 -5.03 -1.06
N ILE A 88 0.16 -4.35 -0.56
CA ILE A 88 1.47 -4.20 -1.19
C ILE A 88 2.40 -5.19 -0.50
N TYR A 89 2.62 -6.32 -1.17
CA TYR A 89 3.54 -7.35 -0.70
C TYR A 89 4.88 -7.26 -1.44
N GLU A 90 5.97 -7.56 -0.74
CA GLU A 90 7.22 -8.01 -1.35
C GLU A 90 6.99 -9.45 -1.84
N ALA A 91 6.24 -9.66 -2.92
CA ALA A 91 6.06 -11.02 -3.43
C ALA A 91 7.40 -11.49 -4.03
N SER A 92 8.02 -12.46 -3.36
CA SER A 92 8.97 -13.39 -3.97
C SER A 92 8.19 -14.54 -4.62
N ASP A 93 8.75 -15.08 -5.70
CA ASP A 93 8.09 -15.93 -6.69
C ASP A 93 7.05 -16.96 -6.18
N ASP A 94 5.97 -17.04 -6.96
CA ASP A 94 5.15 -18.22 -7.27
C ASP A 94 4.43 -18.95 -6.11
N GLN A 95 3.14 -18.65 -5.95
CA GLN A 95 2.17 -19.60 -5.39
C GLN A 95 0.91 -19.61 -6.26
N ASP A 96 0.70 -20.74 -6.93
CA ASP A 96 -0.47 -21.16 -7.70
C ASP A 96 -0.62 -20.72 -9.17
N GLY A 97 -0.16 -21.61 -10.06
CA GLY A 97 -0.76 -21.91 -11.37
C GLY A 97 -0.65 -20.86 -12.47
N GLY A 98 -0.24 -19.65 -12.14
CA GLY A 98 0.01 -18.54 -13.04
C GLY A 98 1.01 -17.60 -12.38
N SER A 99 2.25 -17.56 -12.87
CA SER A 99 3.37 -16.94 -12.16
C SER A 99 3.03 -15.52 -11.71
N LEU A 100 2.87 -15.36 -10.41
CA LEU A 100 2.63 -14.08 -9.77
C LEU A 100 3.96 -13.46 -9.42
N ARG A 101 4.17 -12.22 -9.85
CA ARG A 101 5.37 -11.46 -9.53
C ARG A 101 4.98 -10.10 -9.00
N ALA A 102 5.50 -9.75 -7.82
CA ALA A 102 5.46 -8.38 -7.35
C ALA A 102 6.88 -7.84 -7.24
N LYS A 103 7.05 -6.58 -7.61
CA LYS A 103 8.35 -5.91 -7.50
C LYS A 103 8.17 -4.59 -6.80
N ILE A 104 8.84 -4.44 -5.67
CA ILE A 104 8.95 -3.17 -4.95
C ILE A 104 10.25 -2.51 -5.37
N THR A 105 10.18 -1.25 -5.79
CA THR A 105 11.37 -0.42 -6.05
C THR A 105 11.14 0.98 -5.52
N GLY A 106 12.21 1.66 -5.16
CA GLY A 106 12.07 3.05 -4.79
C GLY A 106 13.26 3.62 -4.04
N SER A 107 13.02 4.80 -3.51
CA SER A 107 13.90 5.61 -2.69
C SER A 107 13.01 6.51 -1.83
N ALA A 108 13.63 7.40 -1.06
CA ALA A 108 12.91 8.41 -0.28
C ALA A 108 11.97 9.33 -1.11
N GLU A 109 12.22 9.49 -2.41
CA GLU A 109 11.48 10.44 -3.26
C GLU A 109 10.52 9.75 -4.24
N ARG A 110 10.61 8.43 -4.37
CA ARG A 110 9.78 7.67 -5.30
C ARG A 110 9.59 6.25 -4.80
N ALA A 111 8.37 5.73 -4.90
CA ALA A 111 8.07 4.36 -4.55
C ALA A 111 7.15 3.75 -5.61
N ALA A 112 7.47 2.55 -6.06
CA ALA A 112 6.69 1.84 -7.07
C ALA A 112 6.50 0.40 -6.66
N TRP A 113 5.31 -0.12 -6.94
CA TRP A 113 5.05 -1.55 -6.92
C TRP A 113 4.42 -1.96 -8.25
N GLU A 114 4.91 -3.06 -8.79
CA GLU A 114 4.31 -3.74 -9.93
C GLU A 114 3.75 -5.07 -9.46
N TYR A 115 2.57 -5.41 -9.94
CA TYR A 115 1.91 -6.71 -9.79
C TYR A 115 1.70 -7.26 -11.19
N ALA A 116 2.24 -8.43 -11.50
CA ALA A 116 2.03 -9.11 -12.76
C ALA A 116 1.49 -10.51 -12.55
N ARG A 117 0.58 -10.94 -13.44
CA ARG A 117 -0.04 -12.26 -13.43
C ARG A 117 -0.02 -12.84 -14.84
N THR A 118 0.35 -14.11 -14.95
CA THR A 118 0.19 -14.90 -16.17
C THR A 118 -1.02 -15.81 -16.03
N PHE A 119 -1.89 -15.86 -17.02
CA PHE A 119 -3.07 -16.72 -17.05
C PHE A 119 -2.85 -17.93 -17.96
N PRO A 120 -3.57 -19.04 -17.72
CA PRO A 120 -3.61 -20.17 -18.66
C PRO A 120 -4.04 -19.69 -20.05
N GLY A 121 -3.32 -20.12 -21.09
CA GLY A 121 -3.55 -19.67 -22.47
C GLY A 121 -2.61 -18.57 -22.96
N GLY A 122 -1.74 -18.04 -22.09
CA GLY A 122 -0.67 -17.11 -22.46
C GLY A 122 -1.01 -15.63 -22.28
N SER A 123 -2.27 -15.31 -21.96
CA SER A 123 -2.68 -13.98 -21.53
C SER A 123 -1.97 -13.57 -20.24
N GLN A 124 -1.63 -12.29 -20.13
CA GLN A 124 -0.89 -11.73 -19.01
C GLN A 124 -1.48 -10.37 -18.67
N SER A 125 -1.50 -10.04 -17.37
CA SER A 125 -1.79 -8.69 -16.91
C SER A 125 -0.68 -8.17 -16.03
N ALA A 126 -0.50 -6.85 -16.03
CA ALA A 126 0.33 -6.19 -15.03
C ALA A 126 -0.22 -4.82 -14.67
N THR A 127 -0.22 -4.55 -13.37
CA THR A 127 -0.56 -3.27 -12.78
C THR A 127 0.67 -2.71 -12.09
N MET A 128 1.14 -1.55 -12.53
CA MET A 128 2.19 -0.79 -11.86
C MET A 128 1.59 0.46 -11.26
N LYS A 129 1.95 0.74 -10.02
CA LYS A 129 1.51 1.93 -9.30
C LYS A 129 2.73 2.62 -8.71
N ILE A 130 2.77 3.94 -8.83
CA ILE A 130 3.95 4.74 -8.53
C ILE A 130 3.52 5.98 -7.75
N PHE A 131 4.20 6.22 -6.64
CA PHE A 131 4.22 7.51 -5.96
C PHE A 131 5.54 8.23 -6.27
N LEU A 132 5.46 9.51 -6.61
CA LEU A 132 6.62 10.36 -6.90
C LEU A 132 6.48 11.66 -6.13
N TYR A 133 7.51 12.08 -5.40
CA TYR A 133 7.62 13.45 -4.93
C TYR A 133 8.15 14.33 -6.06
N ASP A 134 7.42 15.40 -6.39
CA ASP A 134 7.84 16.42 -7.35
C ASP A 134 7.55 17.81 -6.79
N GLY A 135 8.60 18.58 -6.48
CA GLY A 135 8.47 20.00 -6.15
C GLY A 135 7.55 20.36 -4.96
N GLY A 136 7.29 19.42 -4.03
CA GLY A 136 6.37 19.61 -2.91
C GLY A 136 4.99 18.95 -3.09
N HIS A 137 4.74 18.36 -4.25
CA HIS A 137 3.55 17.57 -4.54
C HIS A 137 3.87 16.07 -4.57
N VAL A 138 2.87 15.25 -4.30
CA VAL A 138 2.96 13.81 -4.54
C VAL A 138 2.16 13.51 -5.80
N LEU A 139 2.80 12.95 -6.81
CA LEU A 139 2.12 12.39 -7.97
C LEU A 139 1.81 10.92 -7.70
N TYR A 140 0.59 10.53 -8.04
CA TYR A 140 0.18 9.14 -8.06
C TYR A 140 -0.05 8.70 -9.50
N HIS A 141 0.61 7.64 -9.91
CA HIS A 141 0.52 7.09 -11.26
C HIS A 141 0.05 5.65 -11.19
N SER A 142 -0.97 5.32 -11.97
CA SER A 142 -1.52 3.99 -12.13
C SER A 142 -1.43 3.58 -13.59
N TYR A 143 -0.76 2.47 -13.84
CA TYR A 143 -0.59 1.89 -15.15
C TYR A 143 -1.08 0.44 -15.11
N HIS A 144 -2.00 0.08 -16.00
CA HIS A 144 -2.50 -1.27 -16.16
C HIS A 144 -2.33 -1.70 -17.60
N ARG A 145 -1.88 -2.93 -17.82
CA ARG A 145 -1.73 -3.52 -19.13
C ARG A 145 -2.20 -4.96 -19.14
N ASP A 146 -2.94 -5.33 -20.18
CA ASP A 146 -3.27 -6.70 -20.51
C ASP A 146 -2.72 -7.01 -21.92
N TRP A 147 -2.15 -8.19 -22.07
CA TRP A 147 -1.61 -8.64 -23.34
C TRP A 147 -1.81 -10.15 -23.51
N ASP A 148 -2.06 -10.58 -24.73
CA ASP A 148 -2.18 -11.98 -25.11
C ASP A 148 -0.93 -12.46 -25.88
N ARG A 149 -1.05 -13.58 -26.59
CA ARG A 149 0.04 -14.12 -27.41
C ARG A 149 0.37 -13.23 -28.61
N ASP A 150 -0.62 -12.52 -29.13
CA ASP A 150 -0.55 -11.75 -30.37
C ASP A 150 -0.14 -10.28 -30.11
N GLY A 151 -0.24 -9.80 -28.88
CA GLY A 151 0.33 -8.53 -28.46
C GLY A 151 -0.40 -7.88 -27.29
N VAL A 152 -0.20 -6.57 -27.12
CA VAL A 152 -0.88 -5.78 -26.08
C VAL A 152 -2.28 -5.42 -26.57
N ASP A 153 -3.29 -5.91 -25.87
CA ASP A 153 -4.70 -5.66 -26.20
C ASP A 153 -5.25 -4.43 -25.46
N PHE A 154 -4.72 -4.17 -24.27
CA PHE A 154 -5.20 -3.11 -23.41
C PHE A 154 -4.07 -2.45 -22.61
N VAL A 155 -4.07 -1.12 -22.60
CA VAL A 155 -3.25 -0.28 -21.74
C VAL A 155 -4.12 0.81 -21.16
N MET A 156 -4.16 0.94 -19.85
CA MET A 156 -4.75 2.07 -19.16
C MET A 156 -3.69 2.81 -18.36
N LYS A 157 -3.65 4.12 -18.54
CA LYS A 157 -2.77 5.03 -17.81
C LYS A 157 -3.62 6.06 -17.11
N GLN A 158 -3.38 6.26 -15.83
CA GLN A 158 -4.02 7.30 -15.03
C GLN A 158 -2.97 7.98 -14.16
N THR A 159 -2.91 9.30 -14.21
CA THR A 159 -1.95 10.12 -13.46
C THR A 159 -2.71 11.18 -12.70
N TYR A 160 -2.34 11.35 -11.43
CA TYR A 160 -3.00 12.24 -10.50
C TYR A 160 -1.96 13.09 -9.78
N MET A 161 -2.28 14.37 -9.59
CA MET A 161 -1.67 15.15 -8.52
C MET A 161 -2.40 14.81 -7.23
N THR A 162 -1.67 14.69 -6.13
CA THR A 162 -2.27 14.34 -4.85
C THR A 162 -1.92 15.36 -3.77
N GLU A 163 -2.91 15.64 -2.91
CA GLU A 163 -2.80 16.59 -1.80
C GLU A 163 -3.15 15.87 -0.51
N LYS A 164 -2.21 15.89 0.45
CA LYS A 164 -2.36 15.21 1.73
C LYS A 164 -3.33 15.94 2.64
N PHE A 165 -4.18 15.22 3.37
CA PHE A 165 -5.14 15.80 4.31
C PHE A 165 -5.32 14.94 5.57
#